data_AF-A0A2G1VWR3-F1
#
_entry.id   AF-A0A2G1VWR3-F1
#
_cell.length_a   1.000
_cell.length_b   1.000
_cell.length_c   1.000
_cell.angle_alpha   90.00
_cell.angle_beta   90.00
_cell.angle_gamma   90.00
#
_symmetry.space_group_name_H-M   'P 1'
#
loop_
_entity.id
_entity.type
_entity.pdbx_description
1 polymer ?
#
loop_
_entity_poly.entity_id
_entity_poly.type
_entity_poly.pdbx_seq_one_letter_code
_entity_poly.pdbx_strand_id
1 'polypeptide(L)'
;MIIIASIFVFCIAAVFRLLDNSAGILISNGISVSPFYLSRKEIKEQMKKIRDKPLRRKLKRTLLFQRLHKLFLLLALATFIAGIVYEFINPTLVSLL
;
A
#
# COMPACT_ATOMS: atom_id res chain seq x y z
N MET A 1 21.47 -9.21 6.73
CA MET A 1 20.62 -8.14 7.35
C MET A 1 19.68 -7.43 6.36
N ILE A 2 20.08 -7.16 5.12
CA ILE A 2 19.29 -6.39 4.13
C ILE A 2 17.96 -7.07 3.77
N ILE A 3 17.94 -8.41 3.69
CA ILE A 3 16.70 -9.18 3.47
C ILE A 3 15.68 -8.95 4.60
N ILE A 4 16.12 -8.94 5.86
CA ILE A 4 15.24 -8.65 7.01
C ILE A 4 14.66 -7.23 6.90
N ALA A 5 15.47 -6.25 6.47
CA ALA A 5 14.98 -4.90 6.23
C ALA A 5 13.89 -4.86 5.15
N SER A 6 14.01 -5.65 4.07
CA SER A 6 12.95 -5.74 3.04
C SER A 6 11.62 -6.26 3.58
N ILE A 7 11.66 -7.24 4.51
CA ILE A 7 10.46 -7.77 5.18
C ILE A 7 9.82 -6.68 6.05
N PHE A 8 10.62 -5.92 6.79
CA PHE A 8 10.12 -4.81 7.61
C PHE A 8 9.44 -3.74 6.75
N VAL A 9 10.06 -3.34 5.64
CA VAL A 9 9.50 -2.38 4.68
C VAL A 9 8.20 -2.93 4.06
N PHE A 10 8.13 -4.23 3.78
CA PHE A 10 6.92 -4.89 3.31
C PHE A 10 5.79 -4.86 4.37
N CYS A 11 6.09 -5.08 5.65
CA CYS A 11 5.12 -4.94 6.73
C CYS A 11 4.54 -3.52 6.79
N ILE A 12 5.37 -2.48 6.63
CA ILE A 12 4.89 -1.10 6.53
C ILE A 12 3.94 -0.93 5.34
N ALA A 13 4.27 -1.50 4.18
CA ALA A 13 3.37 -1.49 3.02
C ALA A 13 2.02 -2.17 3.34
N ALA A 14 2.05 -3.29 4.05
CA ALA A 14 0.84 -4.01 4.45
C ALA A 14 -0.04 -3.19 5.40
N VAL A 15 0.55 -2.46 6.36
CA VAL A 15 -0.20 -1.54 7.23
C VAL A 15 -0.94 -0.48 6.41
N PHE A 16 -0.28 0.16 5.44
CA PHE A 16 -0.96 1.13 4.57
C PHE A 16 -2.09 0.52 3.73
N ARG A 17 -1.99 -0.77 3.39
CA ARG A 17 -3.07 -1.50 2.71
C ARG A 17 -4.24 -1.79 3.65
N LEU A 18 -4.00 -2.08 4.93
CA LEU A 18 -5.05 -2.28 5.92
C LEU A 18 -5.75 -0.96 6.30
N LEU A 19 -5.01 0.14 6.30
CA LEU A 19 -5.57 1.49 6.49
C LEU A 19 -6.41 1.97 5.29
N ASP A 20 -6.26 1.33 4.13
CA ASP A 20 -7.11 1.59 2.97
C ASP A 20 -8.50 0.97 3.16
N ASN A 21 -9.43 1.79 3.68
CA ASN A 21 -10.85 1.44 3.80
C ASN A 21 -11.74 2.23 2.81
N SER A 22 -11.30 2.41 1.55
CA SER A 22 -12.08 3.18 0.57
C SER A 22 -13.46 2.57 0.29
N ALA A 23 -13.52 1.23 0.18
CA ALA A 23 -14.76 0.52 -0.12
C ALA A 23 -15.79 0.69 0.99
N GLY A 24 -15.39 0.49 2.26
CA GLY A 24 -16.27 0.69 3.40
C GLY A 24 -16.76 2.13 3.54
N ILE A 25 -15.91 3.12 3.23
CA ILE A 25 -16.32 4.53 3.23
C ILE A 25 -17.39 4.82 2.17
N LEU A 26 -17.26 4.26 0.96
CA LEU A 26 -18.23 4.46 -0.12
C LEU A 26 -19.56 3.73 0.15
N ILE A 27 -19.48 2.47 0.58
CA ILE A 27 -20.65 1.63 0.89
C ILE A 27 -21.47 2.22 2.05
N SER A 28 -20.80 2.66 3.13
CA SER A 28 -21.48 3.29 4.27
C SER A 28 -22.17 4.62 3.95
N ASN A 29 -21.86 5.23 2.80
CA ASN A 29 -22.49 6.46 2.31
C ASN A 29 -23.45 6.20 1.14
N GLY A 30 -23.89 4.95 0.95
CA GLY A 30 -24.88 4.56 -0.06
C GLY A 30 -24.35 4.49 -1.50
N ILE A 31 -23.02 4.53 -1.69
CA ILE A 31 -22.40 4.48 -3.01
C ILE A 31 -22.03 3.02 -3.30
N SER A 32 -22.75 2.42 -4.24
CA SER A 32 -22.50 1.06 -4.69
C SER A 32 -21.17 1.00 -5.45
N VAL A 33 -20.23 0.25 -4.89
CA VAL A 33 -18.91 -0.02 -5.46
C VAL A 33 -18.52 -1.46 -5.16
N SER A 34 -17.52 -1.98 -5.87
CA SER A 34 -16.93 -3.27 -5.53
C SER A 34 -16.49 -3.26 -4.05
N PRO A 35 -16.85 -4.28 -3.26
CA PRO A 35 -16.38 -4.40 -1.88
C PRO A 35 -14.88 -4.68 -1.82
N PHE A 36 -14.27 -5.08 -2.94
CA PHE A 36 -12.85 -5.32 -3.06
C PHE A 36 -12.10 -4.07 -3.52
N TYR A 37 -10.84 -3.97 -3.11
CA TYR A 37 -9.85 -2.94 -3.42
C TYR A 37 -10.21 -2.06 -4.63
N LEU A 38 -10.65 -0.82 -4.36
CA LEU A 38 -10.98 0.11 -5.43
C LEU A 38 -9.72 0.71 -6.03
N SER A 39 -9.71 0.82 -7.36
CA SER A 39 -8.67 1.54 -8.06
C SER A 39 -8.74 3.04 -7.76
N ARG A 40 -7.60 3.73 -7.83
CA ARG A 40 -7.57 5.20 -7.69
C ARG A 40 -8.44 5.93 -8.70
N LYS A 41 -8.62 5.35 -9.90
CA LYS A 41 -9.44 5.94 -10.96
C LYS A 41 -10.90 5.94 -10.52
N GLU A 42 -11.40 4.80 -10.08
CA GLU A 42 -12.77 4.66 -9.57
C GLU A 42 -13.01 5.56 -8.35
N ILE A 43 -12.10 5.59 -7.37
CA ILE A 43 -12.23 6.48 -6.20
C ILE A 43 -12.30 7.94 -6.65
N LYS A 44 -11.45 8.37 -7.60
CA LYS A 44 -11.49 9.74 -8.13
C LYS A 44 -12.79 10.04 -8.88
N GLU A 45 -13.31 9.11 -9.66
CA GLU A 45 -14.58 9.25 -10.39
C GLU A 45 -15.76 9.38 -9.42
N GLN A 46 -15.85 8.50 -8.42
CA GLN A 46 -16.88 8.58 -7.38
C GLN A 46 -16.75 9.88 -6.58
N MET A 47 -15.51 10.29 -6.25
CA MET A 47 -15.23 11.54 -5.54
C MET A 47 -15.58 12.83 -6.32
N LYS A 48 -15.73 12.76 -7.64
CA LYS A 48 -16.28 13.88 -8.44
C LYS A 48 -17.79 14.00 -8.32
N LYS A 49 -18.50 12.89 -8.09
CA LYS A 49 -19.96 12.83 -7.95
C LYS A 49 -20.41 13.21 -6.52
N ILE A 50 -19.53 13.08 -5.53
CA ILE A 50 -19.79 13.41 -4.12
C ILE A 50 -19.73 14.93 -3.90
N ARG A 51 -20.86 15.52 -3.46
CA ARG A 51 -20.93 16.92 -3.00
C ARG A 51 -20.48 17.11 -1.55
N ASP A 52 -20.53 16.04 -0.75
CA ASP A 52 -20.19 16.08 0.67
C ASP A 52 -18.69 16.27 0.94
N LYS A 53 -18.34 17.43 1.52
CA LYS A 53 -16.94 17.83 1.79
C LYS A 53 -16.21 16.90 2.77
N PRO A 54 -16.77 16.51 3.93
CA PRO A 54 -16.14 15.56 4.85
C PRO A 54 -15.87 14.19 4.21
N LEU A 55 -16.83 13.62 3.47
CA LEU A 55 -16.61 12.35 2.75
C LEU A 55 -15.45 12.46 1.75
N ARG A 56 -15.39 13.57 1.01
CA ARG A 56 -14.31 13.87 0.06
C ARG A 56 -12.93 13.92 0.73
N ARG A 57 -12.85 14.46 1.96
CA ARG A 57 -11.59 14.49 2.74
C ARG A 57 -11.16 13.09 3.19
N LYS A 58 -12.10 12.24 3.62
CA LYS A 58 -11.80 10.85 3.99
C LYS A 58 -11.24 10.07 2.79
N LEU A 59 -11.91 10.16 1.63
CA LEU A 59 -11.43 9.51 0.39
C LEU A 59 -10.07 10.03 -0.09
N LYS A 60 -9.78 11.34 0.08
CA LYS A 60 -8.44 11.88 -0.18
C LYS A 60 -7.35 11.26 0.70
N ARG A 61 -7.62 11.03 1.99
CA ARG A 61 -6.67 10.33 2.88
C ARG A 61 -6.45 8.89 2.42
N THR A 62 -7.50 8.21 2.01
CA THR A 62 -7.38 6.85 1.48
C THR A 62 -6.55 6.77 0.20
N LEU A 63 -6.68 7.75 -0.70
CA LEU A 63 -5.82 7.88 -1.89
C LEU A 63 -4.33 8.09 -1.53
N LEU A 64 -4.05 8.73 -0.39
CA LEU A 64 -2.69 8.88 0.13
C LEU A 64 -2.16 7.53 0.63
N PHE A 65 -2.95 6.76 1.38
CA PHE A 65 -2.58 5.42 1.83
C PHE A 65 -2.31 4.48 0.66
N GLN A 66 -3.12 4.50 -0.40
CA GLN A 66 -2.82 3.77 -1.63
C GLN A 66 -1.51 4.21 -2.32
N ARG A 67 -1.08 5.47 -2.10
CA ARG A 67 0.22 5.97 -2.59
C ARG A 67 1.37 5.46 -1.76
N LEU A 68 1.26 5.54 -0.45
CA LEU A 68 2.26 5.05 0.47
C LEU A 68 2.41 3.53 0.33
N HIS A 69 1.32 2.78 0.29
CA HIS A 69 1.35 1.34 0.04
C HIS A 69 2.16 0.97 -1.20
N LYS A 70 1.86 1.57 -2.37
CA LYS A 70 2.63 1.30 -3.60
C LYS A 70 4.10 1.69 -3.50
N LEU A 71 4.39 2.81 -2.83
CA LEU A 71 5.75 3.30 -2.65
C LEU A 71 6.56 2.34 -1.75
N PHE A 72 6.03 1.95 -0.60
CA PHE A 72 6.67 1.01 0.31
C PHE A 72 6.76 -0.40 -0.28
N LEU A 73 5.78 -0.84 -1.07
CA LEU A 73 5.84 -2.12 -1.77
C LEU A 73 6.98 -2.14 -2.80
N LEU A 74 7.14 -1.06 -3.56
CA LEU A 74 8.23 -0.94 -4.54
C LEU A 74 9.59 -0.84 -3.84
N LEU A 75 9.66 -0.11 -2.71
CA LEU A 75 10.86 -0.05 -1.89
C LEU A 75 11.22 -1.43 -1.33
N ALA A 76 10.25 -2.17 -0.79
CA ALA A 76 10.47 -3.51 -0.27
C ALA A 76 11.01 -4.46 -1.35
N LEU A 77 10.44 -4.40 -2.56
CA LEU A 77 10.90 -5.19 -3.70
C LEU A 77 12.34 -4.83 -4.10
N ALA A 78 12.66 -3.54 -4.18
CA ALA A 78 14.00 -3.07 -4.50
C ALA A 78 15.02 -3.52 -3.43
N THR A 79 14.68 -3.37 -2.14
CA THR A 79 15.52 -3.81 -1.02
C THR A 79 15.69 -5.32 -1.00
N PHE A 80 14.67 -6.09 -1.37
CA PHE A 80 14.74 -7.54 -1.45
C PHE A 80 15.71 -7.99 -2.55
N ILE A 81 15.58 -7.44 -3.77
CA ILE A 81 16.49 -7.73 -4.88
C ILE A 81 17.93 -7.35 -4.52
N ALA A 82 18.13 -6.14 -3.96
CA ALA A 82 19.44 -5.70 -3.50
C ALA A 82 20.01 -6.63 -2.41
N GLY A 83 19.16 -7.12 -1.51
CA GLY A 83 19.54 -8.08 -0.48
C GLY A 83 20.01 -9.41 -1.06
N ILE A 84 19.32 -9.93 -2.08
CA ILE A 84 19.74 -11.15 -2.79
C ILE A 84 21.11 -10.93 -3.45
N VAL A 85 21.28 -9.84 -4.21
CA VAL A 85 22.54 -9.55 -4.91
C VAL A 85 23.70 -9.39 -3.92
N TYR A 86 23.48 -8.70 -2.80
CA TYR A 86 24.48 -8.56 -1.75
C TYR A 86 24.92 -9.91 -1.18
N GLU A 87 23.97 -10.81 -0.98
CA GLU A 87 24.24 -12.15 -0.44
C GLU A 87 25.06 -13.02 -1.40
N PHE A 88 24.89 -12.85 -2.72
CA PHE A 88 25.75 -13.52 -3.71
C PHE A 88 27.20 -13.03 -3.68
N ILE A 89 27.43 -11.75 -3.33
CA ILE A 89 28.78 -11.16 -3.29
C ILE A 89 29.47 -11.46 -1.96
N ASN A 90 28.73 -11.38 -0.85
CA ASN A 90 29.21 -11.66 0.49
C ASN A 90 28.23 -12.62 1.18
N PRO A 91 28.51 -13.94 1.16
CA PRO A 91 27.59 -14.97 1.66
C PRO A 91 27.60 -15.02 3.20
N THR A 92 27.06 -13.98 3.81
CA THR A 92 26.96 -13.83 5.27
C THR A 92 25.90 -14.73 5.89
N LEU A 93 24.73 -14.89 5.26
CA LEU A 93 23.66 -15.80 5.68
C LEU A 93 24.02 -17.27 5.48
N VAL A 94 24.75 -17.62 4.41
CA VAL A 94 25.20 -19.01 4.19
C VAL A 94 26.28 -19.40 5.21
N SER A 95 27.14 -18.47 5.62
CA SER A 95 28.17 -18.73 6.64
C SER A 95 27.63 -18.91 8.08
N LEU A 96 26.37 -18.52 8.32
CA LEU A 96 25.68 -18.61 9.60
C LEU A 96 24.89 -19.93 9.77
N LEU A 97 24.83 -20.75 8.72
CA LEU A 97 24.08 -22.02 8.62
C LEU A 97 25.07 -23.19 8.61
#